data_AF-A0A6V8D615-F1
#
_entry.id   AF-A0A6V8D615-F1
#
_cell.length_a   1.000
_cell.length_b   1.000
_cell.length_c   1.000
_cell.angle_alpha   90.00
_cell.angle_beta   90.00
_cell.angle_gamma   90.00
#
_symmetry.space_group_name_H-M   'P 1'
#
loop_
_entity.id
_entity.type
_entity.pdbx_description
1 polymer ?
#
loop_
_entity_poly.entity_id
_entity_poly.type
_entity_poly.pdbx_seq_one_letter_code
_entity_poly.pdbx_strand_id
1 'polypeptide(L)'
;MGVQQVRMEVRLPEGHWAGDVTRSHPSAVLRIDEHMPLQKGRGTAKASCSEDIASTVSSHAGIEDVRSFGKQQFAVDIIAG
;
A
#
# COMPACT_ATOMS: atom_id res chain seq x y z
N MET A 1 -18.09 2.12 -26.26
CA MET A 1 -17.12 1.01 -26.08
C MET A 1 -17.02 0.75 -24.59
N GLY A 2 -17.29 -0.45 -24.10
CA GLY A 2 -17.27 -0.77 -22.67
C GLY A 2 -15.84 -1.04 -22.18
N VAL A 3 -15.51 -0.55 -20.99
CA VAL A 3 -14.27 -0.92 -20.28
C VAL A 3 -14.45 -2.35 -19.77
N GLN A 4 -13.59 -3.27 -20.19
CA GLN A 4 -13.53 -4.61 -19.62
C GLN A 4 -12.68 -4.56 -18.35
N GLN A 5 -13.27 -4.92 -17.20
CA GLN A 5 -12.55 -5.00 -15.93
C GLN A 5 -12.33 -6.47 -15.58
N VAL A 6 -11.07 -6.82 -15.29
CA VAL A 6 -10.68 -8.14 -14.77
C VAL A 6 -10.48 -8.01 -13.27
N ARG A 7 -11.11 -8.87 -12.48
CA ARG A 7 -10.90 -8.96 -11.03
C ARG A 7 -10.07 -10.21 -10.74
N MET A 8 -8.91 -10.03 -10.11
CA MET A 8 -8.06 -11.12 -9.64
C MET A 8 -7.99 -11.08 -8.12
N GLU A 9 -8.12 -12.25 -7.49
CA GLU A 9 -7.90 -12.42 -6.06
C GLU A 9 -6.54 -13.09 -5.87
N VAL A 10 -5.63 -12.40 -5.22
CA VAL A 10 -4.25 -12.86 -4.99
C VAL A 10 -3.88 -12.67 -3.52
N ARG A 11 -3.07 -13.60 -2.99
CA ARG A 11 -2.44 -13.43 -1.68
C ARG A 11 -1.05 -12.86 -1.89
N LEU A 12 -0.81 -11.65 -1.36
CA LEU A 12 0.52 -11.05 -1.35
C LEU A 12 1.46 -11.87 -0.45
N PRO A 13 2.74 -12.02 -0.84
CA PRO A 13 3.72 -12.77 -0.07
C PRO A 13 3.96 -12.13 1.31
N GLU A 14 4.45 -12.92 2.26
CA GLU A 14 4.92 -12.40 3.55
C GLU A 14 6.06 -11.41 3.35
N GLY A 15 6.10 -10.34 4.15
CA GLY A 15 7.06 -9.24 4.03
C GLY A 15 6.60 -8.15 3.03
N HIS A 16 5.53 -8.38 2.27
CA HIS A 16 4.98 -7.35 1.40
C HIS A 16 4.10 -6.39 2.20
N TRP A 17 4.51 -5.12 2.30
CA TRP A 17 3.87 -4.11 3.14
C TRP A 17 2.34 -4.04 3.00
N ALA A 18 1.82 -3.98 1.78
CA ALA A 18 0.37 -3.88 1.54
C ALA A 18 -0.38 -5.14 2.03
N GLY A 19 0.25 -6.31 1.97
CA GLY A 19 -0.32 -7.57 2.42
C GLY A 19 -0.24 -7.73 3.94
N ASP A 20 0.89 -7.35 4.53
CA ASP A 20 1.15 -7.48 5.96
C ASP A 20 0.30 -6.49 6.78
N VAL A 21 0.20 -5.24 6.30
CA VAL A 21 -0.64 -4.22 6.93
C VAL A 21 -2.13 -4.61 6.88
N THR A 22 -2.62 -5.07 5.73
CA THR A 22 -4.03 -5.49 5.59
C THR A 22 -4.34 -6.80 6.33
N ARG A 23 -3.38 -7.73 6.45
CA ARG A 23 -3.53 -8.90 7.33
C ARG A 23 -3.69 -8.52 8.81
N SER A 24 -3.03 -7.44 9.23
CA SER A 24 -3.14 -6.91 10.60
C SER A 24 -4.43 -6.09 10.81
N HIS A 25 -5.10 -5.68 9.73
CA HIS A 25 -6.32 -4.87 9.73
C HIS A 25 -7.36 -5.49 8.78
N PRO A 26 -7.98 -6.63 9.14
CA PRO A 26 -8.80 -7.43 8.21
C PRO A 26 -10.06 -6.72 7.71
N SER A 27 -10.51 -5.68 8.40
CA SER A 27 -11.64 -4.84 8.00
C SER A 27 -11.24 -3.70 7.05
N ALA A 28 -9.94 -3.40 6.95
CA ALA A 28 -9.43 -2.28 6.17
C ALA A 28 -9.33 -2.64 4.68
N VAL A 29 -9.89 -1.77 3.83
CA VAL A 29 -9.69 -1.83 2.38
C VAL A 29 -8.58 -0.86 2.02
N LEU A 30 -7.40 -1.38 1.71
CA LEU A 30 -6.28 -0.61 1.18
C LEU A 30 -6.34 -0.60 -0.35
N ARG A 31 -6.42 0.59 -0.93
CA ARG A 31 -6.42 0.82 -2.37
C ARG A 31 -5.12 1.52 -2.76
N ILE A 32 -4.40 0.94 -3.71
CA ILE A 32 -3.24 1.58 -4.33
C ILE A 32 -3.73 2.35 -5.54
N ASP A 33 -3.67 3.67 -5.47
CA ASP A 33 -4.14 4.58 -6.52
C ASP A 33 -3.07 4.83 -7.58
N GLU A 34 -1.82 4.96 -7.15
CA GLU A 34 -0.65 5.09 -8.04
C GLU A 34 0.52 4.28 -7.48
N HIS A 35 1.30 3.68 -8.37
CA HIS A 35 2.58 3.06 -8.02
C HIS A 35 3.64 3.47 -9.04
N MET A 36 4.79 3.95 -8.55
CA MET A 36 5.96 4.24 -9.36
C MET A 36 7.14 3.41 -8.86
N PRO A 37 7.66 2.45 -9.64
CA PRO A 37 8.91 1.79 -9.30
C PRO A 37 10.08 2.78 -9.47
N LEU A 38 11.04 2.72 -8.55
CA LEU A 38 12.29 3.47 -8.58
C LEU A 38 13.49 2.52 -8.69
N GLN A 39 14.69 3.07 -8.88
CA GLN A 39 15.91 2.26 -8.95
C GLN A 39 16.25 1.59 -7.62
N LYS A 40 17.05 0.52 -7.68
CA LYS A 40 17.61 -0.18 -6.50
C LYS A 40 16.54 -0.74 -5.54
N GLY A 41 15.46 -1.29 -6.09
CA GLY A 41 14.40 -1.89 -5.29
C GLY A 41 13.48 -0.87 -4.59
N ARG A 42 13.63 0.42 -4.85
CA ARG A 42 12.77 1.42 -4.23
C ARG A 42 11.48 1.60 -5.04
N GLY A 43 10.48 2.20 -4.42
CA GLY A 43 9.27 2.59 -5.11
C GLY A 43 8.52 3.65 -4.32
N THR A 44 7.55 4.29 -4.97
CA THR A 44 6.56 5.09 -4.26
C THR A 44 5.17 4.56 -4.59
N ALA A 45 4.25 4.67 -3.65
CA ALA A 45 2.85 4.38 -3.91
C ALA A 45 1.97 5.42 -3.24
N LYS A 46 0.95 5.89 -3.94
CA LYS A 46 -0.17 6.61 -3.32
C LYS A 46 -1.27 5.62 -3.02
N ALA A 47 -1.77 5.68 -1.81
CA ALA A 47 -2.80 4.79 -1.35
C ALA A 47 -3.88 5.53 -0.57
N SER A 48 -5.07 4.95 -0.62
CA SER A 48 -6.21 5.32 0.19
C SER A 48 -6.67 4.12 1.01
N CYS A 49 -7.19 4.36 2.21
CA CYS A 49 -7.69 3.31 3.08
C CYS A 49 -9.08 3.65 3.64
N SER A 50 -9.88 2.62 3.94
CA SER A 50 -11.16 2.80 4.63
C SER A 50 -11.01 3.04 6.14
N GLU A 51 -9.82 2.78 6.70
CA GLU A 51 -9.50 2.91 8.12
C GLU A 51 -8.21 3.71 8.32
N ASP A 52 -8.02 4.22 9.53
CA ASP A 52 -6.76 4.89 9.90
C ASP A 52 -5.70 3.84 10.29
N ILE A 53 -4.91 3.44 9.30
CA ILE A 53 -3.84 2.44 9.43
C ILE A 53 -2.44 3.05 9.30
N ALA A 54 -2.34 4.39 9.32
CA ALA A 54 -1.10 5.11 9.02
C ALA A 54 0.06 4.69 9.92
N SER A 55 -0.18 4.51 11.23
CA SER A 55 0.84 4.07 12.19
C SER A 55 1.35 2.66 11.92
N THR A 56 0.49 1.75 11.47
CA THR A 56 0.88 0.39 11.09
C THR A 56 1.72 0.41 9.83
N VAL A 57 1.32 1.20 8.84
CA VAL A 57 2.07 1.38 7.59
C VAL A 57 3.47 1.93 7.88
N SER A 58 3.58 2.97 8.71
CA SER A 58 4.87 3.60 9.03
C SER A 58 5.80 2.71 9.85
N SER A 59 5.25 1.70 10.53
CA SER A 59 6.04 0.75 11.35
C SER A 59 6.51 -0.47 10.55
N HIS A 60 6.11 -0.60 9.29
CA HIS A 60 6.42 -1.77 8.48
C HIS A 60 7.85 -1.70 7.91
N ALA A 61 8.62 -2.79 8.00
CA ALA A 61 10.04 -2.81 7.60
C ALA A 61 10.31 -2.47 6.12
N GLY A 62 9.35 -2.74 5.23
CA GLY A 62 9.41 -2.38 3.80
C GLY A 62 9.04 -0.93 3.48
N ILE A 63 8.74 -0.09 4.49
CA ILE A 63 8.39 1.32 4.32
C ILE A 63 9.50 2.20 4.91
N GLU A 64 9.98 3.14 4.11
CA GLU A 64 11.00 4.11 4.50
C GLU A 64 10.38 5.40 5.04
N ASP A 65 9.33 5.89 4.39
CA ASP A 65 8.63 7.12 4.80
C ASP A 65 7.13 7.05 4.46
N VAL A 66 6.32 7.79 5.24
CA VAL A 66 4.87 7.92 5.03
C VAL A 66 4.48 9.38 5.05
N ARG A 67 3.83 9.83 3.97
CA ARG A 67 3.38 11.22 3.80
C ARG A 67 1.86 11.24 3.69
N SER A 68 1.17 11.74 4.71
CA SER A 68 -0.29 11.84 4.73
C SER A 68 -0.79 13.11 4.04
N PHE A 69 -1.82 12.98 3.20
CA PHE A 69 -2.40 14.11 2.44
C PHE A 69 -3.85 14.46 2.83
N GLY A 70 -4.41 13.77 3.83
CA GLY A 70 -5.77 13.97 4.32
C GLY A 70 -6.22 12.82 5.21
N LYS A 71 -7.52 12.71 5.48
CA LYS A 71 -8.05 11.52 6.18
C LYS A 71 -7.92 10.31 5.27
N GLN A 72 -7.07 9.37 5.68
CA GLN A 72 -6.91 8.05 5.08
C GLN A 72 -6.32 8.03 3.66
N GLN A 73 -5.68 9.11 3.21
CA GLN A 73 -4.87 9.15 1.99
C GLN A 73 -3.42 9.44 2.35
N PHE A 74 -2.51 8.63 1.80
CA PHE A 74 -1.08 8.74 2.09
C PHE A 74 -0.24 8.26 0.91
N ALA A 75 0.98 8.80 0.79
CA ALA A 75 2.04 8.19 -0.01
C ALA A 75 2.98 7.43 0.91
N VAL A 76 3.49 6.32 0.40
CA VAL A 76 4.57 5.56 1.01
C VAL A 76 5.79 5.57 0.11
N ASP A 77 6.95 5.70 0.73
CA ASP A 77 8.22 5.38 0.10
C ASP A 77 8.59 3.96 0.51
N ILE A 78 8.77 3.11 -0.50
CA ILE A 78 8.95 1.67 -0.37
C ILE A 78 10.43 1.38 -0.56
N ILE A 79 10.97 0.53 0.31
CA ILE A 79 12.25 -0.12 0.13
C ILE A 79 11.99 -1.62 -0.05
N ALA A 80 12.35 -2.17 -1.22
CA ALA A 80 12.54 -3.60 -1.33
C ALA A 80 13.82 -3.93 -0.55
N GLY A 81 13.65 -4.74 0.50
CA GLY A 81 14.76 -5.39 1.17
C GLY A 81 15.49 -6.34 0.23
#